data_AF-A0AAD6KLZ9-F1
#
_entry.id   AF-A0AAD6KLZ9-F1
#
_cell.length_a   1.000
_cell.length_b   1.000
_cell.length_c   1.000
_cell.angle_alpha   90.00
_cell.angle_beta   90.00
_cell.angle_gamma   90.00
#
_symmetry.space_group_name_H-M   'P 1'
#
loop_
_entity.id
_entity.type
_entity.pdbx_description
1 polymer ?
#
loop_
_entity_poly.entity_id
_entity_poly.type
_entity_poly.pdbx_seq_one_letter_code
_entity_poly.pdbx_strand_id
1 'polypeptide(L)'
;MPNFLRRNNKNPADYRPDIVYQALLSILDSPLNKAGCLRAVYVKTDKGVLFEVKPYVRIPRTYKRFAGIMLQLLQKLSIAAVGKREKLLRVIKNPVTQYLPLNSRKNRLLP
;
A
#
# COMPACT_ATOMS: atom_id res chain seq x y z
N MET A 1 20.77 12.75 -2.70
CA MET A 1 20.02 11.63 -3.33
C MET A 1 19.51 11.84 -4.78
N PRO A 2 19.78 12.94 -5.54
CA PRO A 2 19.21 13.05 -6.91
C PRO A 2 19.93 12.22 -7.99
N ASN A 3 21.14 11.71 -7.72
CA ASN A 3 21.97 11.06 -8.75
C ASN A 3 21.64 9.59 -9.06
N PHE A 4 20.93 8.86 -8.21
CA PHE A 4 20.71 7.41 -8.45
C PHE A 4 19.71 7.15 -9.59
N LEU A 5 18.61 7.90 -9.65
CA LEU A 5 17.58 7.71 -10.67
C LEU A 5 18.09 8.14 -12.04
N ARG A 6 18.75 9.31 -12.12
CA ARG A 6 19.37 9.80 -13.35
C ARG A 6 20.45 8.86 -13.89
N ARG A 7 21.29 8.29 -13.01
CA ARG A 7 22.29 7.27 -13.39
C ARG A 7 21.70 5.98 -13.95
N ASN A 8 20.46 5.65 -13.59
CA ASN A 8 19.77 4.46 -14.07
C ASN A 8 18.77 4.78 -15.19
N ASN A 9 18.91 5.93 -15.87
CA ASN A 9 18.00 6.39 -16.94
C ASN A 9 16.52 6.41 -16.52
N LYS A 10 16.26 6.75 -15.25
CA LYS A 10 14.91 6.83 -14.67
C LYS A 10 14.53 8.28 -14.44
N ASN A 11 13.35 8.65 -14.92
CA ASN A 11 12.79 9.96 -14.68
C ASN A 11 12.32 10.07 -13.21
N PRO A 12 12.87 10.97 -12.40
CA PRO A 12 12.45 11.12 -11.01
C PRO A 12 10.97 11.51 -10.83
N ALA A 13 10.34 12.12 -11.84
CA ALA A 13 8.93 12.48 -11.79
C ALA A 13 7.99 11.26 -11.69
N ASP A 14 8.41 10.09 -12.17
CA ASP A 14 7.60 8.86 -12.15
C ASP A 14 7.64 8.15 -10.78
N TYR A 15 8.61 8.50 -9.94
CA TYR A 15 8.83 7.86 -8.64
C TYR A 15 8.23 8.74 -7.54
N ARG A 16 6.90 8.66 -7.39
CA ARG A 16 6.09 9.43 -6.43
C ARG A 16 5.44 8.57 -5.33
N PRO A 17 6.23 7.86 -4.50
CA PRO A 17 5.70 7.09 -3.37
C PRO A 17 5.00 7.96 -2.30
N ASP A 18 5.24 9.28 -2.31
CA ASP A 18 4.55 10.25 -1.46
C ASP A 18 3.04 10.30 -1.73
N ILE A 19 2.61 10.11 -2.98
CA ILE A 19 1.19 10.10 -3.33
C ILE A 19 0.48 8.91 -2.67
N VAL A 20 1.06 7.71 -2.78
CA VAL A 20 0.52 6.50 -2.15
C VAL A 20 0.54 6.63 -0.62
N TYR A 21 1.59 7.23 -0.07
CA TYR A 21 1.68 7.50 1.36
C TYR A 21 0.53 8.39 1.86
N GLN A 22 0.28 9.53 1.21
CA GLN A 22 -0.81 10.43 1.58
C GLN A 22 -2.17 9.76 1.40
N ALA A 23 -2.39 9.06 0.28
CA ALA A 23 -3.64 8.35 0.02
C ALA A 23 -3.94 7.30 1.10
N LEU A 24 -2.94 6.50 1.50
CA LEU A 24 -3.10 5.50 2.55
C LEU A 24 -3.45 6.14 3.90
N LEU A 25 -2.82 7.26 4.25
CA LEU A 25 -3.17 8.00 5.47
C LEU A 25 -4.62 8.49 5.41
N SER A 26 -5.02 9.15 4.32
CA SER A 26 -6.38 9.68 4.14
C SER A 26 -7.44 8.57 4.21
N ILE A 27 -7.19 7.43 3.56
CA ILE A 27 -8.12 6.30 3.54
C ILE A 27 -8.26 5.68 4.94
N LEU A 28 -7.14 5.44 5.64
CA LEU A 28 -7.17 4.77 6.95
C LEU A 28 -7.64 5.70 8.08
N ASP A 29 -7.53 7.02 7.92
CA ASP A 29 -8.09 7.98 8.87
C ASP A 29 -9.56 8.32 8.62
N SER A 30 -10.10 7.91 7.47
CA SER A 30 -11.45 8.23 7.06
C SER A 30 -12.49 7.74 8.08
N PRO A 31 -13.63 8.44 8.22
CA PRO A 31 -14.75 7.95 9.03
C PRO A 31 -15.20 6.54 8.61
N LEU A 32 -15.09 6.22 7.32
CA LEU A 32 -15.45 4.93 6.75
C LEU A 32 -14.58 3.79 7.32
N ASN A 33 -13.27 4.01 7.46
CA ASN A 33 -12.39 3.03 8.11
C ASN A 33 -12.71 2.90 9.61
N LYS A 34 -12.95 4.03 10.30
CA LYS A 34 -13.29 4.06 11.73
C LYS A 34 -14.63 3.37 12.04
N ALA A 35 -15.59 3.44 11.12
CA ALA A 35 -16.87 2.73 11.20
C ALA A 35 -16.78 1.23 10.88
N GLY A 36 -15.59 0.71 10.53
CA GLY A 36 -15.40 -0.70 10.18
C GLY A 36 -15.96 -1.09 8.80
N CYS A 37 -16.33 -0.12 7.98
CA CYS A 37 -16.87 -0.36 6.63
C CYS A 37 -15.76 -0.64 5.60
N LEU A 38 -14.50 -0.34 5.93
CA LEU A 38 -13.36 -0.65 5.07
C LEU A 38 -12.85 -2.07 5.40
N ARG A 39 -12.92 -2.98 4.44
CA ARG A 39 -12.47 -4.37 4.61
C ARG A 39 -10.97 -4.54 4.41
N ALA A 40 -10.44 -3.95 3.34
CA ALA A 40 -9.01 -3.99 3.00
C ALA A 40 -8.69 -2.88 2.00
N VAL A 41 -7.44 -2.42 2.01
CA VAL A 41 -6.87 -1.62 0.93
C VAL A 41 -5.91 -2.49 0.12
N TYR A 42 -6.01 -2.43 -1.20
CA TYR A 42 -5.09 -3.11 -2.11
C TYR A 42 -4.29 -2.07 -2.89
N VAL A 43 -2.98 -2.25 -2.93
CA VAL A 43 -2.08 -1.38 -3.68
C VAL A 43 -1.33 -2.22 -4.70
N LYS A 44 -1.46 -1.84 -5.98
CA LYS A 44 -0.70 -2.43 -7.08
C LYS A 44 0.36 -1.43 -7.53
N THR A 45 1.61 -1.86 -7.49
CA THR A 45 2.75 -1.08 -8.00
C THR A 45 2.86 -1.21 -9.53
N ASP A 46 3.57 -0.27 -10.15
CA ASP A 46 3.90 -0.29 -11.58
C ASP A 46 4.61 -1.58 -12.02
N LYS A 47 5.51 -2.10 -11.17
CA LYS A 47 6.19 -3.39 -11.37
C LYS A 47 5.31 -4.63 -11.16
N GLY A 48 3.99 -4.46 -11.02
CA GLY A 48 3.03 -5.55 -10.88
C GLY A 48 2.95 -6.19 -9.49
N VAL A 49 3.74 -5.75 -8.51
CA VAL A 49 3.60 -6.22 -7.12
C VAL A 49 2.27 -5.72 -6.56
N LEU A 50 1.45 -6.65 -6.07
CA LEU A 50 0.18 -6.38 -5.41
C LEU A 50 0.32 -6.69 -3.92
N PHE A 51 -0.06 -5.76 -3.06
CA PHE A 51 -0.09 -5.99 -1.63
C PHE A 51 -1.38 -5.52 -0.98
N GLU A 52 -1.78 -6.24 0.06
CA GLU A 52 -2.90 -5.94 0.93
C GLU A 52 -2.42 -5.16 2.16
N VAL A 53 -3.20 -4.16 2.56
CA VAL A 53 -3.07 -3.41 3.80
C VAL A 53 -4.36 -3.60 4.60
N LYS A 54 -4.23 -4.09 5.84
CA LYS A 54 -5.39 -4.27 6.73
C LYS A 54 -5.91 -2.93 7.25
N PRO A 55 -7.23 -2.78 7.49
CA PRO A 55 -7.85 -1.52 7.92
C PRO A 55 -7.35 -1.01 9.28
N TYR A 56 -6.96 -1.92 10.17
CA TYR A 56 -6.45 -1.62 11.51
C TYR A 56 -4.95 -1.33 11.55
N VAL A 57 -4.28 -1.31 10.39
CA VAL A 57 -2.86 -0.93 10.32
C VAL A 57 -2.69 0.53 10.65
N ARG A 58 -1.80 0.82 11.62
CA ARG A 58 -1.33 2.18 11.86
C ARG A 58 -0.14 2.49 10.95
N ILE A 59 -0.42 3.18 9.85
CA ILE A 59 0.63 3.68 8.96
C ILE A 59 1.43 4.78 9.68
N PRO A 60 2.78 4.76 9.62
CA PRO A 60 3.59 5.82 10.19
C PRO A 60 3.22 7.21 9.69
N ARG A 61 3.25 8.22 10.56
CA ARG A 61 3.00 9.63 10.21
C ARG A 61 4.22 10.36 9.63
N THR A 62 5.34 9.67 9.48
CA THR A 62 6.53 10.20 8.82
C THR A 62 6.87 9.38 7.60
N TYR A 63 7.12 10.06 6.49
CA TYR A 63 7.44 9.42 5.22
C TYR A 63 8.68 8.52 5.32
N LYS A 64 9.71 8.94 6.07
CA LYS A 64 10.95 8.15 6.28
C LYS A 64 10.66 6.78 6.91
N ARG A 65 9.77 6.72 7.92
CA ARG A 65 9.40 5.46 8.57
C ARG A 65 8.51 4.62 7.65
N PHE A 66 7.58 5.25 6.93
CA PHE A 66 6.78 4.57 5.91
C PHE A 66 7.66 3.91 4.83
N ALA A 67 8.65 4.61 4.30
CA ALA A 67 9.58 4.09 3.31
C ALA A 67 10.36 2.86 3.84
N GLY A 68 10.79 2.89 5.11
CA GLY A 68 11.42 1.73 5.76
C GLY A 68 10.48 0.51 5.85
N ILE A 69 9.22 0.73 6.19
CA ILE A 69 8.20 -0.35 6.23
C ILE A 69 7.95 -0.88 4.82
N MET A 70 7.82 -0.03 3.80
CA MET A 70 7.63 -0.47 2.42
C MET A 70 8.83 -1.29 1.91
N LEU A 71 10.06 -0.87 2.24
CA LEU A 71 11.28 -1.64 1.94
C LEU A 71 11.22 -3.03 2.60
N GLN A 72 10.89 -3.09 3.89
CA GLN A 72 10.75 -4.35 4.61
C GLN A 72 9.65 -5.24 4.01
N LEU A 73 8.52 -4.67 3.60
CA LEU A 73 7.42 -5.39 2.97
C LEU A 73 7.87 -6.04 1.67
N LEU A 74 8.62 -5.32 0.84
CA LEU A 74 9.11 -5.85 -0.44
C LEU A 74 10.19 -6.91 -0.26
N GLN A 75 11.02 -6.81 0.79
CA GLN A 75 12.04 -7.82 1.10
C GLN A 75 11.46 -9.09 1.73
N LYS A 76 10.56 -8.95 2.70
CA LYS A 76 10.01 -10.08 3.49
C LYS A 76 8.66 -10.58 2.97
N LEU A 77 8.10 -9.92 1.96
CA LEU A 77 6.76 -10.16 1.38
C LEU A 77 5.59 -10.05 2.38
N SER A 78 5.86 -9.78 3.66
CA SER A 78 4.85 -9.60 4.69
C SER A 78 5.43 -8.87 5.91
N ILE A 79 4.54 -8.22 6.66
CA ILE A 79 4.84 -7.54 7.92
C ILE A 79 3.80 -7.97 8.94
N ALA A 80 4.27 -8.50 10.06
CA ALA A 80 3.41 -8.88 11.19
C ALA A 80 3.35 -7.78 12.25
N ALA A 81 2.28 -7.77 13.03
CA ALA A 81 2.18 -6.92 14.21
C ALA A 81 3.20 -7.34 15.27
N VAL A 82 3.70 -6.37 16.04
CA VAL A 82 4.61 -6.65 17.15
C VAL A 82 3.86 -7.51 18.18
N GLY A 83 4.44 -8.67 18.54
CA GLY A 83 3.86 -9.58 19.53
C GLY A 83 2.69 -10.44 19.04
N LYS A 84 2.26 -10.35 17.77
CA LYS A 84 1.21 -11.21 17.20
C LYS A 84 1.68 -11.85 15.88
N ARG A 85 1.19 -13.06 15.59
CA ARG A 85 1.41 -13.72 14.27
C ARG A 85 0.56 -13.13 13.14
N GLU A 86 -0.25 -12.12 13.44
CA GLU A 86 -1.15 -11.50 12.49
C GLU A 86 -0.40 -10.61 11.49
N LYS A 87 -0.59 -10.88 10.20
CA LYS A 87 0.04 -10.14 9.10
C LYS A 87 -0.77 -8.89 8.78
N LEU A 88 -0.17 -7.73 9.02
CA LEU A 88 -0.74 -6.40 8.81
C LEU A 88 -0.65 -5.96 7.35
N LEU A 89 0.50 -6.20 6.73
CA LEU A 89 0.72 -5.98 5.30
C LEU A 89 1.25 -7.27 4.69
N ARG A 90 0.79 -7.60 3.47
CA ARG A 90 1.21 -8.81 2.79
C ARG A 90 1.18 -8.65 1.28
N VAL A 91 2.24 -9.08 0.61
CA VAL A 91 2.26 -9.27 -0.83
C VAL A 91 1.40 -10.48 -1.18
N ILE A 92 0.49 -10.29 -2.13
CA ILE A 92 -0.54 -11.24 -2.56
C ILE A 92 -0.43 -11.47 -4.07
N LYS A 93 -1.01 -12.56 -4.56
CA LYS A 93 -0.91 -12.92 -5.99
C LYS A 93 -1.86 -12.05 -6.81
N ASN A 94 -1.51 -11.76 -8.05
CA ASN A 94 -2.46 -11.15 -8.99
C ASN A 94 -3.45 -12.22 -9.52
N PRO A 95 -4.64 -11.83 -10.01
CA PRO A 95 -5.21 -10.47 -10.04
C PRO A 95 -5.92 -10.09 -8.72
N VAL A 96 -6.08 -8.78 -8.46
CA VAL A 96 -6.76 -8.28 -7.24
C VAL A 96 -8.21 -8.76 -7.11
N THR A 97 -8.86 -9.08 -8.24
CA THR A 97 -10.26 -9.51 -8.30
C THR A 97 -10.54 -10.79 -7.52
N GLN A 98 -9.53 -11.63 -7.28
CA GLN A 98 -9.68 -12.87 -6.49
C GLN A 98 -9.93 -12.59 -5.00
N TYR A 99 -9.61 -11.38 -4.52
CA TYR A 99 -9.77 -10.99 -3.11
C TYR A 99 -10.98 -10.08 -2.89
N LEU A 100 -11.69 -9.71 -3.94
CA LEU A 100 -12.90 -8.92 -3.83
C LEU A 100 -14.10 -9.84 -3.57
N PRO A 101 -15.10 -9.40 -2.77
CA PRO A 101 -16.30 -10.18 -2.55
C PRO A 101 -17.05 -10.44 -3.87
N LEU A 102 -17.77 -11.55 -3.91
CA LEU A 102 -18.65 -11.89 -5.03
C LEU A 102 -19.64 -10.74 -5.27
N ASN A 103 -19.94 -10.46 -6.53
CA ASN A 103 -20.83 -9.37 -6.98
C ASN A 103 -20.34 -7.94 -6.66
N SER A 104 -19.02 -7.74 -6.46
CA SER A 104 -18.45 -6.40 -6.31
C SER A 104 -18.58 -5.56 -7.59
N ARG A 105 -19.13 -4.35 -7.47
CA ARG A 105 -19.05 -3.33 -8.53
C ARG A 105 -17.64 -2.73 -8.59
N LYS A 106 -17.12 -2.55 -9.81
CA LYS A 106 -15.77 -2.03 -10.05
C LYS A 106 -15.87 -0.66 -10.69
N ASN A 107 -15.63 0.37 -9.89
CA ASN A 107 -15.62 1.75 -10.36
C ASN A 107 -14.17 2.22 -10.50
N ARG A 108 -13.84 2.83 -11.64
CA ARG A 108 -12.56 3.49 -11.89
C ARG A 108 -12.79 5.00 -11.78
N LEU A 109 -11.96 5.68 -10.99
CA LEU A 109 -11.90 7.14 -11.03
C LEU A 109 -11.22 7.53 -12.33
N LEU A 110 -11.96 8.20 -13.21
CA LEU A 110 -11.42 8.84 -14.41
C LEU A 110 -10.98 10.26 -14.04
N PRO A 111 -9.96 10.82 -14.71
CA PRO A 111 -9.52 12.20 -14.51
C PRO A 111 -10.63 13.21 -14.82
#